data_AF-A0A7S2CDX1-F1
#
_entry.id   AF-A0A7S2CDX1-F1
#
_cell.length_a   1.000
_cell.length_b   1.000
_cell.length_c   1.000
_cell.angle_alpha   90.00
_cell.angle_beta   90.00
_cell.angle_gamma   90.00
#
_symmetry.space_group_name_H-M   'P 1'
#
loop_
_entity.id
_entity.type
_entity.pdbx_description
1 polymer ?
#
loop_
_entity_poly.entity_id
_entity_poly.type
_entity_poly.pdbx_seq_one_letter_code
_entity_poly.pdbx_strand_id
1 'polypeptide(L)'
;GTLHPGERQNVAVEFIPSEDRLHSVKLPLKVNQSSKSRMLQLDGYGVTTKVTFSPSLMELGPILPFAPEGAVRTVKMTNESNRPVEIYSLDFDAQYHEEETMLRYMPGYGSDDIMR
;
A
#
# COMPACT_ATOMS: atom_id res chain seq x y z
N GLY A 1 18.87 8.90 18.07
CA GLY A 1 19.47 10.13 17.54
C GLY A 1 19.96 11.01 18.67
N THR A 2 20.75 12.03 18.35
CA THR A 2 21.18 13.09 19.27
C THR A 2 20.36 14.34 18.96
N LEU A 3 19.98 15.10 19.99
CA LEU A 3 19.26 16.38 19.86
C LEU A 3 19.99 17.42 20.69
N HIS A 4 20.41 18.52 20.07
CA HIS A 4 21.00 19.65 20.79
C HIS A 4 19.92 20.56 21.41
N PRO A 5 20.28 21.44 22.37
CA PRO A 5 19.33 22.36 22.97
C PRO A 5 18.62 23.22 21.91
N GLY A 6 17.29 23.24 21.96
CA GLY A 6 16.45 23.99 21.01
C GLY A 6 16.15 23.26 19.70
N GLU A 7 16.82 22.15 19.41
CA GLU A 7 16.55 21.35 18.21
C GLU A 7 15.28 20.51 18.34
N ARG A 8 14.75 20.13 17.18
CA ARG A 8 13.61 19.23 17.04
C ARG A 8 13.94 18.25 15.92
N GLN A 9 13.51 17.01 16.09
CA GLN A 9 13.64 15.96 15.08
C GLN A 9 12.29 15.29 14.89
N ASN A 10 11.86 15.19 13.64
CA ASN A 10 10.70 14.38 13.28
C ASN A 10 11.10 12.90 13.27
N VAL A 11 10.23 12.06 13.82
CA VAL A 11 10.38 10.60 13.83
C VAL A 11 9.17 10.02 13.11
N ALA A 12 9.43 9.32 12.01
CA ALA A 12 8.41 8.58 11.29
C ALA A 12 8.16 7.23 11.98
N VAL A 13 6.88 6.85 12.10
CA VAL A 13 6.45 5.55 12.59
C VAL A 13 5.54 4.96 11.52
N GLU A 14 5.92 3.80 11.01
CA GLU A 14 5.17 3.11 9.97
C GLU A 14 4.42 1.92 10.54
N PHE A 15 3.17 1.78 10.10
CA PHE A 15 2.32 0.65 10.42
C PHE A 15 2.10 -0.19 9.16
N ILE A 16 2.75 -1.36 9.12
CA ILE A 16 2.67 -2.31 8.01
C ILE A 16 2.05 -3.61 8.55
N PRO A 17 0.71 -3.69 8.65
CA PRO A 17 0.03 -4.85 9.21
C PRO A 17 0.05 -6.04 8.23
N SER A 18 0.39 -7.22 8.74
CA SER A 18 0.32 -8.48 7.98
C SER A 18 -1.00 -9.24 8.20
N GLU A 19 -1.81 -8.82 9.17
CA GLU A 19 -3.01 -9.52 9.60
C GLU A 19 -4.20 -8.56 9.70
N ASP A 20 -5.40 -9.05 9.41
CA ASP A 20 -6.67 -8.31 9.49
C ASP A 20 -7.17 -8.28 10.95
N ARG A 21 -6.44 -7.57 11.82
CA ARG A 21 -6.75 -7.48 13.26
C ARG A 21 -6.26 -6.19 13.91
N LEU A 22 -6.69 -5.97 15.15
CA LEU A 22 -6.15 -4.91 15.99
C LEU A 22 -4.72 -5.23 16.44
N HIS A 23 -3.82 -4.29 16.21
CA HIS A 23 -2.46 -4.26 16.72
C HIS A 23 -2.33 -3.11 17.71
N SER A 24 -1.76 -3.40 18.88
CA SER A 24 -1.48 -2.40 19.91
C SER A 24 -0.04 -2.55 20.36
N VAL A 25 0.73 -1.46 20.28
CA VAL A 25 2.14 -1.42 20.65
C VAL A 25 2.38 -0.25 21.60
N LYS A 26 3.15 -0.51 22.65
CA LYS A 26 3.65 0.53 23.55
C LYS A 26 5.12 0.81 23.22
N LEU A 27 5.40 1.97 22.62
CA LEU A 27 6.74 2.38 22.27
C LEU A 27 7.33 3.27 23.37
N PRO A 28 8.40 2.82 24.07
CA PRO A 28 9.07 3.64 25.08
C PRO A 28 9.94 4.72 24.42
N LEU A 29 9.62 5.99 24.68
CA LEU A 29 10.46 7.13 24.35
C LEU A 29 11.33 7.48 25.57
N LYS A 30 12.63 7.19 25.45
CA LYS A 30 13.62 7.48 26.49
C LYS A 30 14.66 8.48 25.98
N VAL A 31 14.89 9.51 26.78
CA VAL A 31 16.01 10.44 26.58
C VAL A 31 17.19 9.92 27.38
N ASN A 32 18.36 9.82 26.76
CA ASN A 32 19.56 9.38 27.46
C ASN A 32 19.87 10.33 28.63
N GLN A 33 20.31 9.80 29.77
CA GLN A 33 20.54 10.57 31.01
C GLN A 33 19.30 11.24 31.64
N SER A 34 18.10 11.00 31.12
CA SER A 34 16.84 11.35 31.79
C SER A 34 16.33 10.16 32.61
N SER A 35 15.88 10.42 33.84
CA SER A 35 15.16 9.43 34.66
C SER A 35 13.70 9.25 34.20
N LYS A 36 13.20 10.13 33.33
CA LYS A 36 11.81 10.11 32.84
C LYS A 36 11.75 9.39 31.49
N SER A 37 10.92 8.34 31.44
CA SER A 37 10.47 7.71 30.20
C SER A 37 9.03 8.14 29.90
N ARG A 38 8.68 8.20 28.62
CA ARG A 38 7.30 8.39 28.16
C ARG A 38 6.92 7.16 27.35
N MET A 39 5.72 6.62 27.57
CA MET A 39 5.18 5.55 26.76
C MET A 39 4.25 6.14 25.72
N LEU A 40 4.49 5.83 24.46
CA LEU A 40 3.56 6.12 23.37
C LEU A 40 2.71 4.86 23.14
N GLN A 41 1.39 5.00 23.25
CA GLN A 41 0.46 3.95 22.87
C GLN A 41 0.09 4.15 21.40
N LEU A 42 0.34 3.13 20.59
CA LEU A 42 0.08 3.10 19.16
C LEU A 42 -0.90 1.97 18.90
N ASP A 43 -2.09 2.32 18.43
CA ASP A 43 -3.15 1.37 18.09
C ASP A 43 -3.44 1.51 16.60
N GLY A 44 -3.47 0.37 15.89
CA GLY A 44 -3.74 0.30 14.46
C GLY A 44 -4.51 -0.97 14.13
N TYR A 45 -5.46 -0.89 13.21
CA TYR A 45 -6.19 -2.07 12.74
C TYR A 45 -5.69 -2.42 11.34
N GLY A 46 -5.10 -3.61 11.20
CA GLY A 46 -4.69 -4.12 9.91
C GLY A 46 -5.91 -4.50 9.09
N VAL A 47 -5.89 -4.18 7.80
CA VAL A 47 -7.01 -4.44 6.89
C VAL A 47 -6.44 -5.00 5.61
N THR A 48 -6.82 -6.23 5.29
CA THR A 48 -6.41 -6.87 4.04
C THR A 48 -7.49 -6.65 2.98
N THR A 49 -7.08 -6.14 1.82
CA THR A 49 -7.93 -6.11 0.63
C THR A 49 -8.14 -7.52 0.11
N LYS A 50 -9.41 -7.94 0.02
CA LYS A 50 -9.83 -9.27 -0.43
C LYS A 50 -10.53 -9.14 -1.78
N VAL A 51 -9.93 -9.74 -2.81
CA VAL A 51 -10.47 -9.76 -4.17
C VAL A 51 -10.38 -11.18 -4.70
N THR A 52 -11.44 -11.64 -5.36
CA THR A 52 -11.50 -12.97 -5.97
C THR A 52 -11.72 -12.88 -7.48
N PHE A 53 -11.13 -13.83 -8.21
CA PHE A 53 -11.25 -13.94 -9.66
C PHE A 53 -11.98 -15.21 -10.03
N SER A 54 -12.94 -15.11 -10.95
CA SER A 54 -13.72 -16.23 -11.46
C SER A 54 -13.81 -16.18 -12.99
N PRO A 55 -13.25 -17.16 -13.71
CA PRO A 55 -12.48 -18.28 -13.18
C PRO A 55 -11.12 -17.81 -12.62
N SER A 56 -10.55 -18.56 -11.67
CA SER A 56 -9.23 -18.28 -11.10
C SER A 56 -8.08 -18.55 -12.07
N LEU A 57 -8.34 -19.38 -13.09
CA LEU A 57 -7.43 -19.69 -14.18
C LEU A 57 -8.20 -19.57 -15.49
N MET A 58 -7.65 -18.84 -16.45
CA MET A 58 -8.24 -18.66 -17.78
C MET A 58 -7.27 -19.17 -18.84
N GLU A 59 -7.72 -20.18 -19.60
CA GLU A 59 -7.00 -20.66 -20.78
C GLU A 59 -7.72 -20.16 -22.04
N LEU A 60 -6.98 -19.42 -22.88
CA LEU A 60 -7.52 -18.86 -24.12
C LEU A 60 -7.67 -19.92 -25.22
N GLY A 61 -6.86 -20.99 -25.17
CA GLY A 61 -6.83 -22.04 -26.18
C GLY A 61 -6.20 -21.59 -27.51
N PRO A 62 -6.08 -22.51 -28.48
CA PRO A 62 -5.54 -22.19 -29.80
C PRO A 62 -6.52 -21.31 -30.61
N ILE A 63 -5.96 -20.42 -31.44
CA ILE A 63 -6.72 -19.60 -32.40
C ILE A 63 -6.27 -19.86 -33.82
N LEU A 64 -7.17 -19.64 -34.78
CA LEU A 64 -6.80 -19.68 -36.19
C LEU A 64 -5.94 -18.46 -36.56
N PRO A 65 -4.90 -18.62 -37.40
CA PRO A 65 -4.21 -17.50 -37.99
C PRO A 65 -5.19 -16.56 -38.71
N PHE A 66 -5.02 -15.26 -38.53
CA PHE A 66 -5.87 -14.22 -39.14
C PHE A 66 -7.36 -14.27 -38.76
N ALA A 67 -7.71 -14.92 -37.64
CA ALA A 67 -9.05 -14.83 -37.09
C ALA A 67 -9.43 -13.34 -36.86
N PRO A 68 -10.61 -12.88 -37.33
CA PRO A 68 -11.01 -11.47 -37.21
C PRO A 68 -11.07 -10.98 -35.77
N GLU A 69 -11.46 -11.89 -34.86
CA GLU A 69 -11.44 -11.69 -33.42
C GLU A 69 -10.44 -12.69 -32.84
N GLY A 70 -9.52 -12.22 -31.99
CA GLY A 70 -8.59 -13.09 -31.26
C GLY A 70 -9.31 -13.97 -30.23
N ALA A 71 -8.55 -14.72 -29.41
CA ALA A 71 -9.16 -15.42 -28.28
C ALA A 71 -9.51 -14.40 -27.18
N VAL A 72 -10.79 -14.06 -27.10
CA VAL A 72 -11.34 -13.20 -26.04
C VAL A 72 -12.04 -14.05 -24.99
N ARG A 73 -11.73 -13.78 -23.73
CA ARG A 73 -12.39 -14.39 -22.57
C ARG A 73 -12.58 -13.34 -21.48
N THR A 74 -13.62 -13.51 -20.69
CA THR A 74 -13.94 -12.62 -19.57
C THR A 74 -13.64 -13.31 -18.26
N VAL A 75 -12.91 -12.61 -17.38
CA VAL A 75 -12.73 -12.99 -15.98
C VAL A 75 -13.50 -11.99 -15.13
N LYS A 76 -14.31 -12.49 -14.20
CA LYS A 76 -15.00 -11.64 -13.22
C LYS A 76 -14.10 -11.46 -12.00
N MET A 77 -13.82 -10.21 -11.67
CA MET A 77 -13.20 -9.83 -10.41
C MET A 77 -14.27 -9.36 -9.43
N THR A 78 -14.22 -9.82 -8.18
CA THR A 78 -15.18 -9.47 -7.12
C THR A 78 -14.44 -8.95 -5.91
N ASN A 79 -14.82 -7.76 -5.43
CA ASN A 79 -14.34 -7.22 -4.17
C ASN A 79 -15.12 -7.86 -3.01
N GLU A 80 -14.42 -8.62 -2.17
CA GLU A 80 -14.95 -9.28 -0.96
C GLU A 80 -14.60 -8.51 0.31
N SER A 81 -13.92 -7.37 0.17
CA SER A 81 -13.61 -6.47 1.29
C SER A 81 -14.86 -5.76 1.76
N ASN A 82 -14.88 -5.33 3.02
CA ASN A 82 -15.95 -4.49 3.58
C ASN A 82 -15.80 -3.01 3.23
N ARG A 83 -15.04 -2.68 2.18
CA ARG A 83 -14.65 -1.31 1.79
C ARG A 83 -14.55 -1.21 0.27
N PRO A 84 -14.71 0.00 -0.29
CA PRO A 84 -14.37 0.25 -1.68
C PRO A 84 -12.91 -0.10 -1.96
N VAL A 85 -12.65 -0.72 -3.12
CA VAL A 85 -11.31 -1.06 -3.61
C VAL A 85 -11.13 -0.36 -4.93
N GLU A 86 -10.03 0.38 -5.06
CA GLU A 86 -9.60 0.99 -6.31
C GLU A 86 -8.71 0.03 -7.08
N ILE A 87 -8.88 0.02 -8.41
CA ILE A 87 -8.19 -0.91 -9.30
C ILE A 87 -7.66 -0.10 -10.46
N TYR A 88 -6.36 -0.13 -10.63
CA TYR A 88 -5.65 0.46 -11.74
C TYR A 88 -4.75 -0.59 -12.37
N SER A 89 -4.45 -0.42 -13.66
CA SER A 89 -3.56 -1.31 -14.39
C SER A 89 -2.32 -0.55 -14.83
N LEU A 90 -1.15 -0.99 -14.37
CA LEU A 90 0.13 -0.37 -14.75
C LEU A 90 0.41 -0.42 -16.26
N ASP A 91 -0.23 -1.34 -17.00
CA ASP A 91 0.03 -1.55 -18.43
C ASP A 91 -0.99 -0.84 -19.32
N PHE A 92 -2.20 -0.59 -18.81
CA PHE A 92 -3.35 -0.15 -19.61
C PHE A 92 -4.01 1.13 -19.11
N ASP A 93 -3.65 1.62 -17.93
CA ASP A 93 -4.20 2.83 -17.34
C ASP A 93 -3.26 4.02 -17.59
N ALA A 94 -3.56 4.79 -18.64
CA ALA A 94 -2.80 6.00 -18.97
C ALA A 94 -2.91 7.07 -17.87
N GLN A 95 -4.05 7.14 -17.17
CA GLN A 95 -4.26 8.10 -16.09
C GLN A 95 -3.33 7.80 -14.92
N TYR A 96 -3.17 6.53 -14.55
CA TYR A 96 -2.22 6.13 -13.52
C TYR A 96 -0.79 6.62 -13.82
N HIS A 97 -0.32 6.51 -15.07
CA HIS A 97 1.03 6.97 -15.44
C HIS A 97 1.21 8.48 -15.29
N GLU A 98 0.19 9.25 -15.67
CA GLU A 98 0.21 10.71 -15.51
C GLU A 98 0.23 11.09 -14.03
N GLU A 99 -0.63 10.46 -13.21
CA GLU A 99 -0.70 10.68 -11.78
C GLU A 99 0.63 10.31 -11.08
N GLU A 100 1.17 9.11 -11.30
CA GLU A 100 2.48 8.71 -10.76
C GLU A 100 3.59 9.69 -11.12
N THR A 101 3.62 10.15 -12.38
CA THR A 101 4.62 11.12 -12.82
C THR A 101 4.49 12.42 -12.05
N MET A 102 3.28 12.93 -11.83
CA MET A 102 3.05 14.15 -11.04
C MET A 102 3.43 13.95 -9.58
N LEU A 103 3.04 12.82 -9.00
CA LEU A 103 3.24 12.50 -7.60
C LEU A 103 4.73 12.36 -7.24
N ARG A 104 5.56 11.81 -8.13
CA ARG A 104 7.02 11.74 -7.95
C ARG A 104 7.71 13.10 -7.77
N TYR A 105 7.12 14.18 -8.27
CA TYR A 105 7.64 15.54 -8.09
C TYR A 105 7.08 16.24 -6.83
N MET A 106 6.17 15.61 -6.08
CA MET A 106 5.66 16.13 -4.82
C MET A 106 6.64 15.87 -3.66
N PRO A 107 6.88 16.86 -2.78
CA PRO A 107 7.66 16.65 -1.56
C PRO A 107 6.91 15.70 -0.61
N GLY A 108 7.39 14.46 -0.47
CA GLY A 108 6.76 13.41 0.35
C GLY A 108 7.05 11.97 -0.08
N TYR A 109 7.55 11.75 -1.31
CA TYR A 109 8.02 10.43 -1.73
C TYR A 109 9.26 10.01 -0.93
N GLY A 110 9.18 8.84 -0.30
CA GLY A 110 10.32 8.18 0.33
C GLY A 110 11.35 7.73 -0.71
N SER A 111 12.56 7.37 -0.27
CA SER A 111 13.62 6.84 -1.14
C SER A 111 13.27 5.50 -1.81
N ASP A 112 12.19 4.87 -1.36
CA ASP A 112 11.61 3.64 -1.87
C ASP A 112 10.51 3.88 -2.93
N ASP A 113 10.35 5.12 -3.41
CA ASP A 113 9.36 5.51 -4.43
C ASP A 113 7.90 5.31 -3.98
N ILE A 114 7.66 5.37 -2.66
CA ILE A 114 6.34 5.29 -2.04
C ILE A 114 6.00 6.67 -1.46
N MET A 115 4.81 7.19 -1.79
CA MET A 115 4.29 8.39 -1.15
C MET A 115 3.97 8.12 0.33
N ARG A 116 4.54 8.92 1.25
CA ARG A 116 4.31 8.83 2.71
C ARG A 116 3.84 10.16 3.30
#